data_AF-J2P527-F1
#
_entry.id   AF-J2P527-F1
#
_cell.length_a   1.000
_cell.length_b   1.000
_cell.length_c   1.000
_cell.angle_alpha   90.00
_cell.angle_beta   90.00
_cell.angle_gamma   90.00
#
_symmetry.space_group_name_H-M   'P 1'
#
loop_
_entity.id
_entity.type
_entity.pdbx_description
1 polymer ?
#
loop_
_entity_poly.entity_id
_entity_poly.type
_entity_poly.pdbx_seq_one_letter_code
_entity_poly.pdbx_strand_id
1 'polypeptide(L)' 'MGDVIPFDPFTSIVRDDVPPHIDSYSFALLVGIFNDLTILRDSEPDRERAALMRKTTTKLNAVLARFEPPQGAA' A
#
# COMPACT_ATOMS: atom_id res chain seq x y z
N MET A 1 8.06 -14.82 -15.31
CA MET A 1 6.99 -15.63 -14.67
C MET A 1 7.54 -16.05 -13.32
N GLY A 2 7.16 -15.49 -12.19
CA GLY A 2 6.12 -14.55 -11.84
C GLY A 2 6.04 -14.63 -10.32
N ASP A 3 6.81 -13.79 -9.63
CA ASP A 3 6.79 -13.70 -8.17
C ASP A 3 5.55 -12.91 -7.75
N VAL A 4 4.40 -13.54 -7.99
CA VAL A 4 3.13 -13.09 -7.44
C VAL A 4 3.17 -13.52 -5.98
N ILE A 5 3.25 -12.54 -5.08
CA ILE A 5 3.11 -12.78 -3.64
C ILE A 5 1.83 -13.61 -3.45
N PRO A 6 1.91 -14.82 -2.88
CA PRO A 6 0.71 -15.59 -2.58
C PRO A 6 -0.10 -14.81 -1.54
N PHE A 7 -1.10 -14.06 -2.01
CA PHE A 7 -2.12 -13.47 -1.16
C PHE A 7 -3.19 -14.52 -0.94
N ASP A 8 -3.03 -15.32 0.12
CA ASP A 8 -4.09 -16.19 0.59
C ASP A 8 -4.98 -15.38 1.57
N PRO A 9 -6.22 -15.04 1.17
CA PRO A 9 -7.13 -14.22 1.99
C PRO A 9 -7.66 -14.96 3.22
N PHE A 10 -7.43 -16.26 3.34
CA PHE A 10 -7.87 -17.11 4.46
C PHE A 10 -6.74 -17.42 5.43
N THR A 11 -5.48 -17.33 4.99
CA THR A 11 -4.35 -17.46 5.89
C THR A 11 -3.91 -16.08 6.39
N SER A 12 -4.13 -15.82 7.67
CA SER A 12 -3.49 -14.70 8.39
C SER A 12 -1.97 -14.91 8.56
N ILE A 13 -1.30 -15.56 7.59
CA ILE A 13 0.12 -15.88 7.66
C ILE A 13 0.89 -14.69 7.08
N VAL A 14 1.21 -13.75 7.96
CA VAL A 14 2.38 -12.92 7.78
C VAL A 14 3.58 -13.85 8.04
N ARG A 15 4.34 -14.16 7.00
CA ARG A 15 5.67 -14.73 7.18
C ARG A 15 6.57 -13.60 7.68
N ASP A 16 6.75 -13.52 9.01
CA ASP A 16 7.61 -12.52 9.65
C ASP A 16 9.10 -12.68 9.27
N ASP A 17 9.46 -13.80 8.64
CA ASP A 17 10.82 -14.18 8.26
C ASP A 17 11.25 -13.68 6.87
N VAL A 18 10.32 -13.23 6.01
CA VAL A 18 10.64 -12.74 4.68
C VAL A 18 9.92 -11.41 4.41
N PRO A 19 10.67 -10.32 4.15
CA PRO A 19 10.07 -9.07 3.71
C PRO A 19 9.22 -9.31 2.46
N PRO A 20 7.96 -8.82 2.41
CA PRO A 20 7.16 -8.98 1.20
C PRO A 20 7.85 -8.25 0.04
N HIS A 21 7.95 -8.94 -1.10
CA HIS A 21 8.56 -8.41 -2.31
C HIS A 21 7.50 -8.02 -3.32
N ILE A 22 7.66 -6.86 -3.95
CA ILE A 22 6.82 -6.37 -5.04
C ILE A 22 7.75 -5.81 -6.12
N ASP A 23 7.39 -6.01 -7.39
CA ASP A 23 8.20 -5.45 -8.47
C ASP A 23 8.15 -3.91 -8.45
N SER A 24 9.23 -3.28 -8.88
CA SER A 24 9.39 -1.82 -8.80
C SER A 24 8.31 -1.05 -9.55
N TYR A 25 7.78 -1.60 -10.64
CA TYR A 25 6.73 -0.97 -11.43
C TYR A 25 5.40 -0.99 -10.68
N SER A 26 4.99 -2.14 -10.15
CA SER A 26 3.79 -2.27 -9.31
C SER A 26 3.90 -1.43 -8.03
N PHE A 27 5.07 -1.36 -7.38
CA PHE A 27 5.29 -0.49 -6.22
C PHE A 27 5.08 0.99 -6.58
N ALA A 28 5.67 1.45 -7.69
CA ALA A 28 5.51 2.83 -8.16
C ALA A 28 4.04 3.18 -8.46
N LEU A 29 3.29 2.26 -9.07
CA LEU A 29 1.86 2.43 -9.30
C LEU A 29 1.06 2.54 -7.99
N LEU A 30 1.36 1.69 -6.99
CA LEU A 30 0.68 1.76 -5.69
C LEU A 30 1.00 3.06 -4.93
N VAL A 31 2.24 3.55 -5.02
CA VAL A 31 2.62 4.87 -4.48
C VAL A 31 1.84 5.99 -5.18
N GLY A 32 1.70 5.92 -6.50
CA GLY A 32 0.87 6.86 -7.27
C GLY A 32 -0.58 6.86 -6.81
N ILE A 33 -1.20 5.68 -6.70
CA ILE A 33 -2.57 5.53 -6.20
C ILE A 33 -2.71 6.08 -4.77
N PHE A 34 -1.73 5.82 -3.90
CA PHE A 34 -1.72 6.35 -2.53
C PHE A 34 -1.69 7.89 -2.51
N ASN A 35 -0.90 8.50 -3.40
CA ASN A 35 -0.85 9.94 -3.56
C ASN A 35 -2.19 10.52 -4.05
N ASP A 36 -2.78 9.92 -5.08
CA ASP A 36 -4.08 10.35 -5.62
C ASP A 36 -5.20 10.25 -4.57
N LEU A 37 -5.23 9.16 -3.80
CA LEU A 37 -6.18 8.99 -2.70
C LEU A 37 -5.97 10.00 -1.58
N THR A 38 -4.72 10.40 -1.33
CA THR A 38 -4.38 11.45 -0.36
C THR A 38 -4.91 12.80 -0.81
N ILE A 39 -4.68 13.17 -2.08
CA ILE A 39 -5.22 14.40 -2.68
C ILE A 39 -6.75 14.40 -2.65
N LEU A 40 -7.39 13.28 -3.02
CA LEU A 40 -8.84 13.16 -3.01
C LEU A 40 -9.41 13.32 -1.60
N ARG A 41 -8.77 12.71 -0.59
CA ARG A 41 -9.15 12.87 0.82
C ARG A 41 -9.04 14.32 1.27
N ASP A 42 -7.95 14.98 0.92
CA ASP A 42 -7.68 16.35 1.35
C ASP A 42 -8.58 17.37 0.66
N SER A 43 -9.13 17.00 -0.51
CA SER A 43 -10.10 17.79 -1.26
C SER A 43 -11.56 17.49 -0.90
N GLU A 44 -11.84 16.51 -0.03
CA GLU A 44 -13.20 16.09 0.32
C GLU A 44 -13.86 17.11 1.29
N PRO A 45 -14.97 17.77 0.89
CA PRO A 45 -15.66 18.73 1.75
C PRO A 45 -16.42 18.08 2.91
N ASP A 46 -16.84 16.81 2.76
CA ASP A 46 -17.52 16.07 3.82
C ASP A 46 -16.52 15.48 4.82
N ARG A 47 -16.58 15.94 6.07
CA ARG A 47 -15.66 15.51 7.14
C ARG A 47 -15.78 14.03 7.50
N GLU A 48 -16.98 13.44 7.43
CA GLU A 48 -17.16 12.02 7.74
C GLU A 48 -16.57 11.15 6.64
N ARG A 49 -16.79 11.53 5.38
CA ARG A 49 -16.17 10.86 4.22
C ARG A 49 -14.66 11.02 4.23
N ALA A 50 -14.13 12.21 4.50
CA ALA A 50 -12.70 12.44 4.65
C ALA A 50 -12.10 11.56 5.77
N ALA A 51 -12.80 11.37 6.89
CA ALA A 51 -12.36 10.49 7.97
C ALA A 51 -12.35 9.01 7.56
N LEU A 52 -13.32 8.54 6.78
CA LEU A 52 -13.32 7.19 6.21
C LEU A 52 -12.15 7.00 5.24
N MET A 53 -11.94 7.96 4.34
CA MET A 53 -10.81 7.95 3.41
C MET A 53 -9.46 8.00 4.12
N ARG A 54 -9.36 8.73 5.25
CA ARG A 54 -8.18 8.72 6.11
C ARG A 54 -7.87 7.31 6.63
N LYS A 55 -8.87 6.56 7.08
CA LYS A 55 -8.67 5.17 7.53
C LYS A 55 -8.14 4.29 6.39
N THR A 56 -8.66 4.44 5.19
CA THR A 56 -8.22 3.69 4.01
C THR A 56 -6.78 4.03 3.62
N THR A 57 -6.45 5.32 3.53
CA THR A 57 -5.08 5.79 3.22
C THR A 57 -4.08 5.34 4.28
N THR A 58 -4.42 5.38 5.57
CA THR A 58 -3.56 4.84 6.65
C THR A 58 -3.28 3.33 6.47
N LYS A 59 -4.30 2.53 6.13
CA LYS A 59 -4.11 1.10 5.89
C LYS A 59 -3.21 0.85 4.68
N LEU A 60 -3.40 1.60 3.60
CA LEU A 60 -2.56 1.49 2.40
C LEU A 60 -1.10 1.88 2.70
N ASN A 61 -0.88 2.95 3.45
CA ASN A 61 0.46 3.35 3.90
C ASN A 61 1.13 2.25 4.74
N ALA A 62 0.38 1.61 5.64
CA ALA A 62 0.90 0.50 6.43
C ALA A 62 1.25 -0.73 5.58
N VAL A 63 0.51 -0.99 4.49
CA VAL A 63 0.84 -2.04 3.51
C VAL A 63 2.11 -1.68 2.74
N LEU A 64 2.21 -0.44 2.25
CA LEU A 64 3.38 0.03 1.50
C LEU A 64 4.67 -0.03 2.32
N ALA A 65 4.59 0.31 3.62
CA ALA A 65 5.73 0.27 4.54
C ALA A 65 6.27 -1.15 4.82
N ARG A 66 5.54 -2.21 4.42
CA ARG A 66 6.00 -3.59 4.58
C ARG A 66 6.92 -4.05 3.46
N PHE A 67 6.80 -3.46 2.27
CA PHE A 67 7.64 -3.85 1.13
C PHE A 67 9.05 -3.30 1.31
N GLU A 68 10.06 -4.07 0.90
CA GLU A 68 11.43 -3.56 0.84
C GLU A 68 11.47 -2.33 -0.07
N PRO A 69 12.24 -1.28 0.30
CA PRO A 69 12.47 -0.17 -0.60
C PRO A 69 13.10 -0.72 -1.90
N PRO A 70 12.65 -0.27 -3.09
CA PRO A 70 13.24 -0.71 -4.34
C PRO A 70 14.76 -0.45 -4.28
N GLN A 71 15.55 -1.46 -4.64
CA GLN A 71 17.01 -1.37 -4.64
C GLN A 71 17.43 -0.13 -5.45
N GLY A 72 17.99 0.88 -4.77
CA GLY A 72 18.41 2.15 -5.39
C GLY A 72 17.73 3.42 -4.89
N ALA A 73 16.78 3.34 -3.94
CA ALA A 73 16.31 4.50 -3.19
C ALA A 73 17.17 4.71 -1.92
N ALA A 74 18.40 5.20 -2.10
CA ALA A 74 19.28 5.68 -1.04
C ALA A 74 19.88 7.03 -1.43
#